data_AF-A0A925C9F7-F1
#
_entry.id   AF-A0A925C9F7-F1
#
_cell.length_a   1.000
_cell.length_b   1.000
_cell.length_c   1.000
_cell.angle_alpha   90.00
_cell.angle_beta   90.00
_cell.angle_gamma   90.00
#
_symmetry.space_group_name_H-M   'P 1'
#
loop_
_entity.id
_entity.type
_entity.pdbx_description
1 polymer ?
#
loop_
_entity_poly.entity_id
_entity_poly.type
_entity_poly.pdbx_seq_one_letter_code
_entity_poly.pdbx_strand_id
1 'polypeptide(L)' 'MADGNDAQRELNEITGALDVLFTLRVEFATWLEEAQSEERKEELDNVFRHVAAMEEEFQRRREAIAKQLAGG' A
#
# COMPACT_ATOMS: atom_id res chain seq x y z
N MET A 1 25.46 10.07 12.52
CA MET A 1 25.09 8.64 12.34
C MET A 1 23.67 8.32 12.81
N ALA A 2 22.77 9.31 12.98
CA ALA A 2 21.37 9.06 13.34
C ALA A 2 20.50 8.79 12.10
N ASP A 3 20.69 9.56 11.02
CA ASP A 3 19.85 9.52 9.81
C ASP A 3 19.74 8.15 9.12
N GLY A 4 20.82 7.36 9.08
CA GLY A 4 20.80 6.05 8.42
C GLY A 4 19.94 5.01 9.17
N ASN A 5 19.86 5.11 10.50
CA ASN A 5 19.05 4.20 11.31
C ASN A 5 17.56 4.56 11.26
N ASP A 6 17.27 5.87 11.20
CA ASP A 6 15.89 6.38 11.09
C ASP A 6 15.29 6.06 9.71
N ALA A 7 16.05 6.25 8.62
CA ALA A 7 15.61 5.91 7.27
C ALA A 7 15.40 4.38 7.09
N GLN A 8 16.25 3.55 7.69
CA GLN A 8 16.07 2.09 7.66
C GLN A 8 14.81 1.66 8.43
N ARG A 9 14.53 2.32 9.56
CA ARG A 9 13.31 2.09 10.33
C ARG A 9 12.07 2.48 9.53
N GLU A 10 12.06 3.67 8.94
CA GLU A 10 10.96 4.14 8.09
C GLU A 10 10.71 3.20 6.91
N LEU A 11 11.78 2.70 6.28
CA LEU A 11 11.69 1.70 5.21
C LEU A 11 11.01 0.40 5.67
N ASN A 12 11.34 -0.09 6.86
CA ASN A 12 10.73 -1.29 7.42
C ASN A 12 9.24 -1.05 7.75
N GLU A 13 8.89 0.11 8.31
CA GLU A 13 7.51 0.48 8.62
C GLU A 13 6.65 0.57 7.35
N ILE A 14 7.17 1.20 6.29
CA ILE A 14 6.49 1.27 4.98
C ILE A 14 6.34 -0.11 4.35
N THR A 15 7.34 -0.98 4.48
CA THR A 15 7.27 -2.34 3.95
C THR A 15 6.15 -3.13 4.63
N GLY A 16 6.06 -3.08 5.96
CA GLY A 16 4.95 -3.72 6.68
C GLY A 16 3.58 -3.15 6.32
N ALA A 17 3.48 -1.83 6.11
CA ALA A 17 2.24 -1.21 5.67
C ALA A 17 1.82 -1.67 4.25
N LEU A 18 2.78 -1.84 3.34
CA LEU A 18 2.52 -2.37 2.00
C LEU A 18 2.01 -3.81 2.02
N ASP A 19 2.51 -4.66 2.93
CA ASP A 19 2.03 -6.04 3.07
C ASP A 19 0.55 -6.08 3.50
N VAL A 20 0.16 -5.18 4.41
CA VAL A 20 -1.25 -5.03 4.84
C VAL A 20 -2.12 -4.52 3.68
N LEU A 21 -1.66 -3.50 2.95
CA LEU A 21 -2.39 -2.94 1.80
C LEU A 21 -2.56 -3.98 0.68
N PHE A 22 -1.54 -4.79 0.42
CA PHE A 22 -1.63 -5.90 -0.52
C PHE A 22 -2.70 -6.90 -0.11
N THR A 23 -2.73 -7.29 1.16
CA THR A 23 -3.74 -8.22 1.71
C THR A 23 -5.15 -7.66 1.50
N LEU A 24 -5.37 -6.40 1.89
CA LEU A 24 -6.66 -5.72 1.70
C LEU A 24 -7.05 -5.65 0.23
N ARG A 25 -6.12 -5.29 -0.68
CA ARG A 25 -6.41 -5.21 -2.11
C ARG A 25 -6.88 -6.55 -2.67
N VAL A 26 -6.25 -7.66 -2.28
CA VAL A 26 -6.64 -9.02 -2.71
C VAL A 26 -8.01 -9.40 -2.16
N GLU A 27 -8.29 -9.10 -0.89
CA GLU A 27 -9.60 -9.36 -0.27
C GLU A 27 -10.71 -8.56 -0.96
N PHE A 28 -10.50 -7.26 -1.19
CA PHE A 28 -11.48 -6.42 -1.88
C PHE A 28 -11.70 -6.82 -3.34
N ALA A 29 -10.66 -7.27 -4.05
CA ALA A 29 -10.81 -7.82 -5.40
C ALA A 29 -11.73 -9.05 -5.40
N THR A 30 -11.49 -9.97 -4.46
CA THR A 30 -12.34 -11.16 -4.28
C THR A 30 -13.79 -10.77 -3.99
N TRP A 31 -14.02 -9.83 -3.07
CA TRP A 31 -15.37 -9.37 -2.75
C TRP A 31 -16.07 -8.70 -3.92
N LEU A 32 -15.32 -7.97 -4.77
CA LEU A 32 -15.86 -7.34 -5.98
C LEU A 32 -16.34 -8.39 -6.99
N GLU A 33 -15.56 -9.47 -7.17
CA GLU A 33 -15.92 -10.58 -8.04
C GLU A 33 -17.16 -11.35 -7.53
N GLU A 34 -17.29 -11.49 -6.22
CA GLU A 34 -18.40 -12.21 -5.57
C GLU A 34 -19.68 -11.37 -5.41
N ALA A 35 -19.60 -10.05 -5.57
CA ALA A 35 -20.71 -9.14 -5.33
C ALA A 35 -21.89 -9.37 -6.29
N GLN A 36 -23.07 -9.58 -5.70
CA GLN A 36 -24.30 -9.90 -6.45
C GLN A 36 -25.20 -8.69 -6.74
N SER A 37 -24.98 -7.55 -6.08
CA SER A 37 -25.71 -6.30 -6.34
C SER A 37 -24.81 -5.21 -6.89
N GLU A 38 -25.35 -4.41 -7.81
CA GLU A 38 -24.60 -3.31 -8.43
C GLU A 38 -24.22 -2.23 -7.42
N GLU A 39 -25.11 -1.90 -6.47
CA GLU A 39 -24.79 -0.99 -5.35
C GLU A 39 -23.58 -1.49 -4.54
N ARG A 40 -23.53 -2.79 -4.23
CA ARG A 40 -22.41 -3.37 -3.50
C ARG A 40 -21.11 -3.36 -4.31
N LYS A 41 -21.20 -3.58 -5.63
CA LYS A 41 -20.04 -3.46 -6.53
C LYS A 41 -19.50 -2.04 -6.55
N GLU A 42 -20.37 -1.02 -6.63
CA GLU A 42 -19.94 0.38 -6.61
C GLU A 42 -19.26 0.77 -5.30
N GLU A 43 -19.82 0.35 -4.15
CA GLU A 43 -19.17 0.55 -2.84
C GLU A 43 -17.79 -0.11 -2.77
N LEU A 44 -17.69 -1.37 -3.18
CA LEU A 44 -16.46 -2.14 -3.15
C LEU A 44 -15.41 -1.60 -4.14
N ASP A 45 -15.82 -1.19 -5.34
CA ASP A 45 -14.94 -0.57 -6.35
C ASP A 45 -14.37 0.74 -5.83
N ASN A 46 -15.17 1.57 -5.16
CA ASN A 46 -14.69 2.79 -4.52
C ASN A 46 -13.61 2.51 -3.48
N VAL A 47 -13.85 1.57 -2.56
CA VAL A 47 -12.88 1.19 -1.53
C VAL A 47 -11.63 0.57 -2.14
N PHE A 48 -11.79 -0.33 -3.12
CA PHE A 48 -10.69 -0.96 -3.84
C PHE A 48 -9.77 0.07 -4.49
N ARG A 49 -10.34 1.08 -5.17
CA ARG A 49 -9.56 2.19 -5.77
C ARG A 49 -8.81 3.01 -4.72
N HIS A 50 -9.38 3.21 -3.54
CA HIS A 50 -8.71 3.92 -2.45
C HIS A 50 -7.52 3.11 -1.91
N VAL A 51 -7.70 1.81 -1.69
CA VAL A 51 -6.61 0.92 -1.25
C VAL A 51 -5.48 0.89 -2.30
N ALA A 52 -5.82 0.77 -3.58
CA ALA A 52 -4.84 0.80 -4.67
C ALA A 52 -4.04 2.11 -4.70
N ALA A 53 -4.72 3.26 -4.57
CA ALA A 53 -4.05 4.56 -4.52
C ALA A 53 -3.13 4.71 -3.30
N MET A 54 -3.52 4.16 -2.14
CA MET A 54 -2.65 4.12 -0.96
C MET A 54 -1.43 3.24 -1.17
N GLU A 55 -1.59 2.07 -1.80
CA GLU A 55 -0.47 1.17 -2.12
C GLU A 55 0.54 1.85 -3.04
N GLU A 56 0.06 2.52 -4.11
CA GLU A 56 0.92 3.29 -5.02
C GLU A 56 1.70 4.39 -4.29
N GLU A 57 1.05 5.14 -3.39
CA GLU A 57 1.72 6.17 -2.61
C GLU A 57 2.80 5.61 -1.68
N PHE A 58 2.52 4.51 -0.99
CA PHE A 58 3.50 3.87 -0.11
C PHE A 58 4.66 3.26 -0.91
N GLN A 59 4.40 2.72 -2.11
CA GLN A 59 5.47 2.27 -3.02
C GLN A 59 6.38 3.43 -3.43
N ARG A 60 5.82 4.60 -3.80
CA ARG A 60 6.62 5.79 -4.13
C ARG A 60 7.49 6.25 -2.96
N ARG A 61 6.96 6.26 -1.74
CA ARG A 61 7.73 6.61 -0.53
C ARG A 61 8.85 5.61 -0.26
N ARG A 62 8.55 4.31 -0.37
CA ARG A 62 9.54 3.24 -0.24
C ARG A 62 10.71 3.43 -1.19
N GLU A 63 10.43 3.72 -2.46
CA GLU A 63 11.45 3.96 -3.47
C GLU A 63 12.30 5.20 -3.19
N ALA A 64 11.68 6.28 -2.71
CA ALA A 64 12.41 7.50 -2.34
C ALA A 64 13.40 7.23 -1.19
N ILE A 65 12.97 6.53 -0.14
CA ILE A 65 13.81 6.17 1.01
C ILE A 65 14.90 5.18 0.59
N ALA A 66 14.57 4.17 -0.22
CA ALA A 66 15.56 3.23 -0.74
C ALA A 66 16.66 3.93 -1.56
N LYS A 67 16.30 4.93 -2.38
CA LYS A 67 17.27 5.76 -3.11
C LYS A 67 18.14 6.59 -2.16
N GLN A 68 17.57 7.15 -1.10
CA GLN A 68 18.31 7.89 -0.08
C GLN A 68 19.34 7.00 0.62
N LEU A 69 18.96 5.77 1.00
CA LEU A 69 19.87 4.81 1.64
C LEU A 69 20.96 4.29 0.69
N ALA A 70 20.68 4.16 -0.60
CA ALA A 70 21.65 3.70 -1.60
C ALA A 70 22.63 4.78 -2.07
N GLY A 71 22.27 6.06 -1.89
CA GLY A 71 23.10 7.22 -2.26
C GLY A 71 23.80 7.92 -1.09
N GLY A 72 23.74 7.32 0.11
CA GLY A 72 24.42 7.79 1.33
C GLY A 72 25.83 7.27 1.49
#